data_AF-A0A3M1DZW8-F1
#
_entry.id   AF-A0A3M1DZW8-F1
#
_cell.length_a   1.000
_cell.length_b   1.000
_cell.length_c   1.000
_cell.angle_alpha   90.00
_cell.angle_beta   90.00
_cell.angle_gamma   90.00
#
_symmetry.space_group_name_H-M   'P 1'
#
loop_
_entity.id
_entity.type
_entity.pdbx_description
1 polymer ?
#
loop_
_entity_poly.entity_id
_entity_poly.type
_entity_poly.pdbx_seq_one_letter_code
_entity_poly.pdbx_strand_id
1 'polypeptide(L)'
;QCYHCGGPNSLSYNEILDIIGRVLGKKSVRKLHHPVGLLRPLVGLLEGFSAFPLTRSQMTMLLEGNEVDPTAWAKDFDIDPIPFEEGIRAYLN
;
A
#
# COMPACT_ATOMS: atom_id res chain seq x y z
N GLN A 1 9.91 -4.65 24.77
CA GLN A 1 10.20 -3.69 23.67
C GLN A 1 9.01 -3.72 22.71
N CYS A 2 8.72 -2.62 22.02
CA CYS A 2 7.69 -2.54 20.99
C CYS A 2 8.38 -2.08 19.69
N TYR A 3 8.13 -2.75 18.56
CA TYR A 3 8.75 -2.45 17.28
C TYR A 3 7.70 -2.03 16.25
N HIS A 4 8.08 -1.12 15.35
CA HIS A 4 7.30 -0.78 14.17
C HIS A 4 7.88 -1.54 12.98
N CYS A 5 7.16 -2.57 12.51
CA CYS A 5 7.65 -3.45 11.45
C CYS A 5 7.30 -2.90 10.06
N GLY A 6 8.28 -2.28 9.40
CA GLY A 6 8.21 -1.82 8.01
C GLY A 6 8.98 -2.71 7.04
N GLY A 7 8.78 -2.49 5.74
CA GLY A 7 9.57 -3.12 4.68
C GLY A 7 10.91 -2.41 4.41
N PRO A 8 11.74 -2.95 3.51
CA PRO A 8 13.09 -2.43 3.24
C PRO A 8 13.10 -1.13 2.42
N ASN A 9 11.95 -0.75 1.82
CA ASN A 9 11.81 0.43 0.99
C ASN A 9 10.56 1.22 1.42
N SER A 10 10.68 2.55 1.50
CA SER A 10 9.49 3.42 1.53
C SER A 10 8.98 3.60 0.10
N LEU A 11 7.69 3.33 -0.11
CA LEU A 11 7.05 3.36 -1.42
C LEU A 11 5.81 4.24 -1.36
N SER A 12 5.67 5.12 -2.35
CA SER A 12 4.42 5.83 -2.57
C SER A 12 3.33 4.85 -3.06
N TYR A 13 2.08 5.23 -2.85
CA TYR A 13 0.94 4.47 -3.38
C TYR A 13 1.02 4.29 -4.91
N ASN A 14 1.50 5.30 -5.63
CA ASN A 14 1.69 5.22 -7.08
C ASN A 14 2.73 4.17 -7.48
N GLU A 15 3.83 4.06 -6.74
CA GLU A 15 4.86 3.04 -6.98
C GLU A 15 4.35 1.64 -6.68
N ILE A 16 3.56 1.48 -5.60
CA ILE A 16 2.88 0.21 -5.28
C ILE A 16 2.00 -0.24 -6.46
N LEU A 17 1.18 0.66 -6.99
CA LEU A 17 0.33 0.37 -8.16
C LEU A 17 1.17 -0.01 -9.39
N ASP A 18 2.24 0.71 -9.66
CA ASP A 18 3.12 0.44 -10.79
C ASP A 18 3.84 -0.92 -10.64
N ILE A 19 4.31 -1.26 -9.44
CA ILE A 19 4.92 -2.56 -9.11
C ILE A 19 3.94 -3.70 -9.38
N ILE A 20 2.72 -3.62 -8.82
CA ILE A 20 1.69 -4.64 -9.01
C ILE A 20 1.35 -4.78 -10.50
N GLY A 21 1.20 -3.67 -11.21
CA GLY A 21 0.96 -3.67 -12.65
C GLY A 21 2.06 -4.37 -13.44
N ARG A 22 3.34 -4.10 -13.13
CA ARG A 22 4.49 -4.76 -13.76
C ARG A 22 4.50 -6.26 -13.48
N VAL A 23 4.27 -6.68 -12.23
CA VAL A 23 4.19 -8.10 -11.85
C VAL A 23 3.08 -8.82 -12.62
N LEU A 24 1.93 -8.18 -12.80
CA LEU A 24 0.82 -8.70 -13.60
C LEU A 24 1.04 -8.62 -15.13
N GLY A 25 2.23 -8.25 -15.59
CA GLY A 25 2.57 -8.14 -17.02
C GLY A 25 1.91 -6.97 -17.76
N LYS A 26 1.41 -5.95 -17.04
CA LYS A 26 0.82 -4.76 -17.66
C LYS A 26 1.92 -3.81 -18.13
N LYS A 27 1.77 -3.29 -19.36
CA LYS A 27 2.68 -2.27 -19.93
C LYS A 27 2.64 -0.94 -19.18
N SER A 28 1.47 -0.54 -18.68
CA SER A 28 1.29 0.65 -17.86
C SER A 28 0.01 0.55 -17.03
N VAL A 29 0.02 1.19 -15.85
CA VAL A 29 -1.15 1.32 -14.98
C VAL A 29 -1.75 2.71 -15.18
N ARG A 30 -2.99 2.76 -15.67
CA ARG A 30 -3.71 4.03 -15.82
C ARG A 30 -4.18 4.50 -14.44
N LYS A 31 -3.71 5.68 -14.03
CA LYS A 31 -4.01 6.31 -12.74
C LYS A 31 -4.83 7.57 -12.96
N LEU A 32 -5.96 7.68 -12.26
CA LEU A 32 -6.78 8.89 -12.25
C LEU A 32 -6.43 9.69 -10.99
N HIS A 33 -5.80 10.85 -11.15
CA HIS A 33 -5.51 11.73 -10.03
C HIS A 33 -6.71 12.63 -9.78
N HIS A 34 -7.34 12.49 -8.61
CA HIS A 34 -8.46 13.31 -8.18
C HIS A 34 -8.17 13.96 -6.82
N PRO A 35 -8.75 15.13 -6.51
CA PRO A 35 -8.70 15.68 -5.17
C PRO A 35 -9.35 14.75 -4.15
N VAL A 36 -8.63 14.46 -3.06
CA VAL A 36 -9.12 13.61 -1.96
C VAL A 36 -10.45 14.11 -1.38
N GLY A 37 -10.65 15.44 -1.32
CA GLY A 37 -11.87 16.04 -0.82
C GLY A 37 -13.14 15.64 -1.58
N LEU A 38 -13.02 15.31 -2.87
CA LEU A 38 -14.15 14.86 -3.69
C LEU A 38 -14.50 13.39 -3.46
N LEU A 39 -13.52 12.57 -3.06
CA LEU A 39 -13.73 11.15 -2.76
C LEU A 39 -14.40 10.92 -1.41
N ARG A 40 -14.14 11.77 -0.40
CA ARG A 40 -14.69 11.59 0.97
C ARG A 40 -16.21 11.41 1.01
N PRO A 41 -17.02 12.25 0.34
CA PRO A 41 -18.46 12.04 0.29
C PRO A 41 -18.86 10.74 -0.44
N LEU A 42 -18.18 10.42 -1.55
CA LEU A 42 -18.46 9.23 -2.36
C LEU A 42 -18.20 7.94 -1.58
N VAL A 43 -17.01 7.83 -0.97
CA VAL A 43 -16.64 6.70 -0.11
C VAL A 43 -17.64 6.58 1.04
N GLY A 44 -18.01 7.72 1.64
CA GLY A 44 -18.92 7.71 2.76
C GLY A 44 -20.36 7.29 2.46
N LEU A 45 -20.80 7.41 1.20
CA LEU A 45 -22.10 6.91 0.75
C LEU A 45 -22.01 5.43 0.34
N LEU A 46 -20.86 5.01 -0.20
CA LEU A 46 -20.71 3.71 -0.84
C LEU A 46 -20.07 2.62 0.04
N GLU A 47 -19.41 2.97 1.15
CA GLU A 47 -18.71 2.00 2.02
C GLU A 47 -19.62 0.95 2.67
N GLY A 48 -20.93 1.18 2.72
CA GLY A 48 -21.92 0.20 3.19
C GLY A 48 -22.27 -0.90 2.17
N PHE A 49 -21.85 -0.76 0.91
CA PHE A 49 -22.07 -1.76 -0.13
C PHE A 49 -20.90 -2.75 -0.17
N SER A 50 -21.20 -4.06 -0.13
CA SER A 50 -20.18 -5.12 -0.13
C SER A 50 -19.28 -5.13 -1.37
N ALA A 51 -19.75 -4.57 -2.49
CA ALA A 51 -18.99 -4.46 -3.73
C ALA A 51 -18.04 -3.24 -3.78
N PHE A 52 -18.13 -2.33 -2.81
CA PHE A 52 -17.28 -1.15 -2.79
C PHE A 52 -15.95 -1.44 -2.08
N PRO A 53 -14.79 -1.28 -2.74
CA PRO A 53 -13.52 -1.83 -2.27
C PRO A 53 -12.78 -0.93 -1.26
N LEU A 54 -13.38 0.15 -0.78
CA LEU A 54 -12.68 1.17 0.02
C LEU A 54 -13.57 1.76 1.12
N THR A 55 -13.07 1.90 2.35
CA THR A 55 -13.78 2.57 3.45
C THR A 55 -13.22 3.96 3.75
N ARG A 56 -13.96 4.79 4.49
CA ARG A 56 -13.47 6.09 4.96
C ARG A 56 -12.19 5.93 5.79
N SER A 57 -12.15 4.92 6.65
CA SER A 57 -11.00 4.64 7.51
C SER A 57 -9.78 4.22 6.69
N GLN A 58 -9.94 3.33 5.71
CA GLN A 58 -8.85 2.94 4.80
C GLN A 58 -8.34 4.13 4.00
N MET A 59 -9.23 5.02 3.54
CA MET A 59 -8.80 6.22 2.84
C MET A 59 -8.02 7.18 3.75
N THR A 60 -8.43 7.36 5.00
CA THR A 60 -7.65 8.15 5.97
C THR A 60 -6.28 7.52 6.23
N MET A 61 -6.21 6.21 6.46
CA MET A 61 -4.95 5.48 6.66
C MET A 61 -3.99 5.65 5.47
N LEU A 62 -4.50 5.61 4.24
CA LEU A 62 -3.69 5.83 3.04
C LEU A 62 -3.06 7.23 2.98
N LEU A 63 -3.69 8.23 3.62
CA LEU A 63 -3.25 9.63 3.58
C LEU A 63 -2.32 10.00 4.73
N GLU A 64 -2.45 9.34 5.88
CA GLU A 64 -1.67 9.64 7.09
C GLU A 64 -0.19 9.25 6.94
N GLY A 65 0.14 8.38 5.98
CA GLY A 65 1.48 7.84 5.80
C GLY A 65 1.82 6.83 6.90
N ASN A 66 2.46 5.73 6.52
CA ASN A 66 2.76 4.62 7.43
C ASN A 66 4.19 4.07 7.24
N GLU A 67 5.10 4.90 6.72
CA GLU A 67 6.50 4.55 6.60
C GLU A 67 7.20 4.51 7.97
N VAL A 68 8.08 3.54 8.16
CA VAL A 68 8.83 3.33 9.41
C VAL A 68 10.23 2.81 9.08
N ASP A 69 11.22 3.08 9.93
CA ASP A 69 12.56 2.52 9.81
C ASP A 69 12.56 1.04 10.19
N PRO A 70 12.91 0.11 9.27
CA PRO A 70 12.90 -1.31 9.57
C PRO A 70 14.12 -1.80 10.35
N THR A 71 15.15 -0.97 10.54
CA THR A 71 16.47 -1.41 11.01
C THR A 71 16.44 -2.09 12.37
N ALA A 72 15.69 -1.51 13.33
CA ALA A 72 15.68 -1.99 14.71
C ALA A 72 15.09 -3.41 14.82
N TRP A 73 13.96 -3.67 14.17
CA TRP A 73 13.31 -4.98 14.24
C TRP A 73 14.05 -6.01 13.39
N ALA A 74 14.48 -5.63 12.18
CA ALA A 74 15.21 -6.51 11.28
C ALA A 74 16.49 -7.05 11.94
N LYS A 75 17.25 -6.16 12.59
CA LYS A 75 18.49 -6.54 13.29
C LYS A 75 18.23 -7.40 14.53
N ASP A 76 17.26 -7.03 15.36
CA ASP A 76 17.01 -7.73 16.63
C ASP A 76 16.47 -9.15 16.40
N PHE A 77 15.80 -9.39 15.27
CA PHE A 77 15.27 -10.70 14.90
C PHE A 77 16.10 -11.44 13.84
N ASP A 78 17.21 -10.87 13.37
CA ASP A 78 18.05 -11.43 12.29
C ASP A 78 17.23 -11.79 11.03
N ILE A 79 16.32 -10.88 10.65
CA ILE A 79 15.45 -11.02 9.48
C ILE A 79 15.85 -9.98 8.44
N ASP A 80 16.07 -10.42 7.21
CA ASP A 80 16.21 -9.53 6.06
C ASP A 80 14.83 -9.30 5.40
N PRO A 81 14.26 -8.08 5.45
CA PRO A 81 12.94 -7.82 4.90
C PRO A 81 12.93 -7.96 3.37
N ILE A 82 11.96 -8.73 2.84
CA ILE A 82 11.85 -8.95 1.39
C ILE A 82 11.34 -7.67 0.70
N PRO A 83 11.97 -7.24 -0.42
CA PRO A 83 11.47 -6.13 -1.22
C PRO A 83 10.04 -6.37 -1.74
N PHE A 84 9.22 -5.31 -1.75
CA PHE A 84 7.79 -5.41 -2.08
C PHE A 84 7.52 -6.07 -3.44
N GLU A 85 8.29 -5.72 -4.48
CA GLU A 85 8.10 -6.31 -5.82
C GLU A 85 8.37 -7.82 -5.84
N GLU A 86 9.38 -8.29 -5.11
CA GLU A 86 9.69 -9.71 -5.00
C GLU A 86 8.58 -10.47 -4.27
N GLY A 87 8.12 -9.93 -3.14
CA GLY A 87 7.00 -10.52 -2.38
C GLY A 87 5.72 -10.61 -3.20
N ILE A 88 5.36 -9.54 -3.92
CA ILE A 88 4.17 -9.52 -4.78
C ILE A 88 4.31 -10.48 -5.97
N ARG A 89 5.51 -10.61 -6.54
CA ARG A 89 5.78 -11.58 -7.61
C ARG A 89 5.63 -13.01 -7.14
N ALA A 90 6.07 -13.33 -5.92
CA ALA A 90 5.88 -14.65 -5.34
C ALA A 90 4.40 -14.94 -5.00
N TYR A 91 3.63 -13.92 -4.64
CA TYR A 91 2.21 -14.06 -4.26
C TYR A 91 1.25 -14.17 -5.46
N LEU A 92 1.52 -13.47 -6.56
CA LEU A 92 0.63 -13.40 -7.74
C LEU A 92 0.97 -14.41 -8.85
N ASN A 93 2.09 -15.14 -8.74
CA ASN A 93 2.45 -16.27 -9.60
C ASN A 93 1.92 -17.58 -9.03
#